data_AF-A0A373CJW6-F1
#
_entry.id   AF-A0A373CJW6-F1
#
_cell.length_a   1.000
_cell.length_b   1.000
_cell.length_c   1.000
_cell.angle_alpha   90.00
_cell.angle_beta   90.00
_cell.angle_gamma   90.00
#
_symmetry.space_group_name_H-M   'P 1'
#
loop_
_entity.id
_entity.type
_entity.pdbx_description
1 polymer ?
#
loop_
_entity_poly.entity_id
_entity_poly.type
_entity_poly.pdbx_seq_one_letter_code
_entity_poly.pdbx_strand_id
1 'polypeptide(L)'
;MQKDIMEREIAEIIKGFRQDSIEIEMNQEHVHKWISQFSPDTQNIILEETLHILKEWYFPKDKINLFLDKMMDYLKSENENATDEEPMKDIYFWNIQESGKSQSQLVEMLNDRVNQKYGCGIRTGKLMSEKYYVYLDDGLYTGSRLRKDINVNSAKKLH
;
A
#
# COMPACT_ATOMS: atom_id res chain seq x y z
N MET A 1 -15.73 11.05 28.60
CA MET A 1 -14.62 11.94 28.19
C MET A 1 -13.50 11.18 27.48
N GLN A 2 -12.89 10.14 28.07
CA GLN A 2 -11.84 9.36 27.41
C GLN A 2 -12.31 8.61 26.15
N LYS A 3 -13.51 8.00 26.21
CA LYS A 3 -14.13 7.30 25.07
C LYS A 3 -14.29 8.20 23.83
N ASP A 4 -14.87 9.38 24.05
CA ASP A 4 -15.11 10.40 23.01
C ASP A 4 -13.81 10.85 22.33
N ILE A 5 -12.72 11.02 23.10
CA ILE A 5 -11.40 11.33 22.57
C ILE A 5 -10.90 10.22 21.64
N MET A 6 -11.01 8.95 22.04
CA MET A 6 -10.57 7.82 21.21
C MET A 6 -11.39 7.69 19.93
N GLU A 7 -12.70 7.87 20.00
CA GLU A 7 -13.57 7.86 18.82
C GLU A 7 -13.14 8.92 17.80
N ARG A 8 -12.85 10.14 18.28
CA ARG A 8 -12.36 11.24 17.45
C ARG A 8 -10.97 10.98 16.87
N GLU A 9 -10.05 10.43 17.65
CA GLU A 9 -8.71 10.08 17.15
C GLU A 9 -8.76 9.00 16.07
N ILE A 10 -9.58 7.96 16.26
CA ILE A 10 -9.80 6.94 15.24
C ILE A 10 -10.37 7.56 13.97
N ALA A 11 -11.39 8.42 14.09
CA ALA A 11 -12.01 9.10 12.97
C ALA A 11 -10.99 9.92 12.17
N GLU A 12 -10.09 10.65 12.83
CA GLU A 12 -9.03 11.41 12.16
C GLU A 12 -8.04 10.51 11.40
N ILE A 13 -7.70 9.34 11.94
CA ILE A 13 -6.80 8.39 11.25
C ILE A 13 -7.47 7.83 9.99
N ILE A 14 -8.76 7.47 10.07
CA ILE A 14 -9.49 6.80 8.98
C ILE A 14 -10.25 7.75 8.05
N LYS A 15 -10.15 9.08 8.22
CA LYS A 15 -10.94 10.06 7.44
C LYS A 15 -10.80 9.91 5.92
N GLY A 16 -9.60 9.56 5.44
CA GLY A 16 -9.32 9.32 4.02
C GLY A 16 -9.59 7.87 3.56
N PHE A 17 -10.11 7.01 4.43
CA PHE A 17 -10.37 5.61 4.09
C PHE A 17 -11.49 5.51 3.05
N ARG A 18 -11.17 4.96 1.88
CA ARG A 18 -12.10 4.77 0.75
C ARG A 18 -12.77 6.06 0.24
N GLN A 19 -12.15 7.22 0.45
CA GLN A 19 -12.67 8.50 -0.04
C GLN A 19 -12.91 8.50 -1.57
N ASP A 20 -12.10 7.76 -2.33
CA ASP A 20 -12.24 7.63 -3.79
C ASP A 20 -13.31 6.60 -4.22
N SER A 21 -13.90 5.86 -3.29
CA SER A 21 -14.81 4.73 -3.59
C SER A 21 -16.15 4.81 -2.88
N ILE A 22 -16.29 5.68 -1.88
CA ILE A 22 -17.51 5.87 -1.10
C ILE A 22 -17.71 7.37 -0.94
N GLU A 23 -18.91 7.87 -1.27
CA GLU A 23 -19.32 9.27 -1.08
C GLU A 23 -19.64 9.58 0.41
N ILE A 24 -18.86 9.01 1.34
CA ILE A 24 -19.04 9.19 2.78
C ILE A 24 -17.70 9.60 3.38
N GLU A 25 -17.68 10.76 4.01
CA GLU A 25 -16.56 11.19 4.84
C GLU A 25 -16.65 10.51 6.20
N MET A 26 -15.65 9.68 6.50
CA MET A 26 -15.57 9.00 7.80
C MET A 26 -15.39 10.04 8.91
N ASN A 27 -16.18 9.92 9.98
CA ASN A 27 -16.21 10.89 11.07
C ASN A 27 -16.48 10.21 12.41
N GLN A 28 -16.49 10.99 13.49
CA GLN A 28 -16.67 10.47 14.85
C GLN A 28 -18.02 9.75 15.03
N GLU A 29 -19.11 10.20 14.41
CA GLU A 29 -20.42 9.54 14.50
C GLU A 29 -20.40 8.13 13.90
N HIS A 30 -19.65 7.94 12.80
CA HIS A 30 -19.45 6.61 12.22
C HIS A 30 -18.73 5.67 13.19
N VAL A 31 -17.67 6.17 13.86
CA VAL A 31 -16.95 5.40 14.88
C VAL A 31 -17.85 5.10 16.08
N HIS A 32 -18.65 6.07 16.52
CA HIS A 32 -19.62 5.91 17.59
C HIS A 32 -20.67 4.84 17.28
N LYS A 33 -21.22 4.88 16.05
CA LYS A 33 -22.18 3.89 15.55
C LYS A 33 -21.56 2.51 15.47
N TRP A 34 -20.31 2.41 15.05
CA TRP A 34 -19.58 1.15 15.00
C TRP A 34 -19.38 0.57 16.41
N ILE A 35 -18.81 1.35 17.34
CA ILE A 35 -18.49 0.86 18.68
C ILE A 35 -19.74 0.53 19.51
N SER A 36 -20.86 1.19 19.24
CA SER A 36 -22.14 0.93 19.93
C SER A 36 -22.75 -0.44 19.63
N GLN A 37 -22.20 -1.20 18.67
CA GLN A 37 -22.60 -2.59 18.41
C GLN A 37 -22.04 -3.58 19.45
N PHE A 38 -21.06 -3.16 20.26
CA PHE A 38 -20.45 -3.98 21.30
C PHE A 38 -21.05 -3.70 22.68
N SER A 39 -20.91 -4.65 23.61
CA SER A 39 -21.42 -4.51 24.98
C SER A 39 -20.75 -3.32 25.69
N PRO A 40 -21.47 -2.50 26.47
CA PRO A 40 -20.93 -1.27 27.05
C PRO A 40 -19.63 -1.44 27.86
N ASP A 41 -19.47 -2.59 28.51
CA ASP A 41 -18.30 -2.97 29.31
C ASP A 41 -17.05 -3.31 28.47
N THR A 42 -17.20 -3.62 27.18
CA THR A 42 -16.07 -3.96 26.29
C THR A 42 -15.65 -2.81 25.37
N GLN A 43 -16.49 -1.79 25.20
CA GLN A 43 -16.27 -0.70 24.24
C GLN A 43 -14.95 0.04 24.44
N ASN A 44 -14.53 0.30 25.68
CA ASN A 44 -13.29 1.04 25.94
C ASN A 44 -12.06 0.25 25.48
N ILE A 45 -11.96 -1.04 25.82
CA ILE A 45 -10.85 -1.90 25.42
C ILE A 45 -10.78 -2.01 23.89
N ILE A 46 -11.93 -2.17 23.22
CA ILE A 46 -11.97 -2.24 21.76
C ILE A 46 -11.47 -0.93 21.13
N LEU A 47 -11.86 0.23 21.65
CA LEU A 47 -11.36 1.52 21.16
C LEU A 47 -9.86 1.69 21.41
N GLU A 48 -9.37 1.33 22.59
CA GLU A 48 -7.95 1.43 22.95
C GLU A 48 -7.08 0.58 22.00
N GLU A 49 -7.42 -0.69 21.83
CA GLU A 49 -6.67 -1.61 20.96
C GLU A 49 -6.78 -1.23 19.49
N THR A 50 -7.96 -0.79 19.04
CA THR A 50 -8.15 -0.33 17.65
C THR A 50 -7.31 0.91 17.38
N LEU A 51 -7.31 1.88 18.30
CA LEU A 51 -6.51 3.09 18.17
C LEU A 51 -5.01 2.77 18.17
N HIS A 52 -4.56 1.84 19.02
CA HIS A 52 -3.16 1.39 19.03
C HIS A 52 -2.76 0.75 17.69
N ILE A 53 -3.56 -0.21 17.19
CA ILE A 53 -3.29 -0.88 15.90
C ILE A 53 -3.27 0.13 14.76
N LEU A 54 -4.23 1.05 14.71
CA LEU A 54 -4.28 2.06 13.65
C LEU A 54 -3.09 3.03 13.70
N LYS A 55 -2.64 3.44 14.89
CA LYS A 55 -1.46 4.33 15.01
C LYS A 55 -0.18 3.68 14.49
N GLU A 56 -0.02 2.37 14.71
CA GLU A 56 1.20 1.63 14.34
C GLU A 56 1.16 1.08 12.90
N TRP A 57 -0.01 0.61 12.44
CA TRP A 57 -0.12 -0.20 11.23
C TRP A 57 -0.97 0.41 10.11
N TYR A 58 -1.64 1.55 10.35
CA TYR A 58 -2.38 2.23 9.30
C TYR A 58 -1.50 3.19 8.50
N PHE A 59 -1.42 2.96 7.19
CA PHE A 59 -0.70 3.81 6.25
C PHE A 59 -1.70 4.61 5.41
N PRO A 60 -1.94 5.90 5.70
CA PRO A 60 -2.76 6.74 4.85
C PRO A 60 -2.09 6.92 3.48
N LYS A 61 -2.91 7.16 2.45
CA LYS A 61 -2.50 7.29 1.05
C LYS A 61 -1.34 8.28 0.87
N ASP A 62 -1.33 9.39 1.59
CA ASP A 62 -0.25 10.38 1.52
C ASP A 62 1.10 9.87 2.04
N LYS A 63 1.10 9.02 3.08
CA LYS A 63 2.34 8.37 3.55
C LYS A 63 2.84 7.35 2.52
N ILE A 64 1.94 6.61 1.87
CA ILE A 64 2.30 5.69 0.79
C ILE A 64 2.90 6.47 -0.38
N ASN A 65 2.26 7.57 -0.79
CA ASN A 65 2.75 8.47 -1.83
C ASN A 65 4.16 8.97 -1.54
N LEU A 66 4.41 9.46 -0.32
CA LEU A 66 5.74 9.91 0.10
C LEU A 66 6.78 8.78 0.07
N PHE A 67 6.39 7.57 0.47
CA PHE A 67 7.25 6.40 0.38
C PHE A 67 7.61 6.07 -1.08
N LEU A 68 6.62 6.06 -1.98
CA LEU A 68 6.85 5.82 -3.40
C LEU A 68 7.75 6.89 -4.02
N ASP A 69 7.58 8.16 -3.64
CA ASP A 69 8.42 9.26 -4.12
C ASP A 69 9.90 9.07 -3.70
N LYS A 70 10.14 8.71 -2.43
CA LYS A 70 11.49 8.39 -1.93
C LYS A 70 12.09 7.16 -2.61
N MET A 71 11.28 6.14 -2.85
CA MET A 71 11.70 4.91 -3.51
C MET A 71 12.06 5.17 -4.98
N MET A 72 11.30 6.00 -5.70
CA MET A 72 11.66 6.45 -7.05
C MET A 72 13.00 7.19 -7.07
N ASP A 73 13.21 8.12 -6.13
CA ASP A 73 14.46 8.89 -6.07
C ASP A 73 15.66 7.97 -5.78
N TYR A 74 15.49 6.98 -4.89
CA TYR A 74 16.50 5.95 -4.61
C TYR A 74 16.78 5.07 -5.84
N LEU A 75 15.74 4.53 -6.48
CA LEU A 75 15.94 3.70 -7.67
C LEU A 75 16.60 4.47 -8.82
N LYS A 76 16.27 5.76 -8.99
CA LYS A 76 16.95 6.63 -9.97
C LYS A 76 18.43 6.76 -9.64
N SER A 77 18.80 6.93 -8.36
CA SER A 77 20.21 7.09 -7.98
C SER A 77 21.03 5.81 -8.13
N GLU A 78 20.42 4.64 -7.91
CA GLU A 78 21.11 3.34 -8.06
C GLU A 78 21.16 2.85 -9.52
N ASN A 79 20.33 3.41 -10.39
CA ASN A 79 20.24 3.00 -11.78
C ASN A 79 21.25 3.74 -12.66
N GLU A 80 22.37 3.08 -12.93
CA GLU A 80 23.43 3.59 -13.82
C GLU A 80 22.95 3.97 -15.24
N ASN A 81 21.84 3.39 -15.70
CA ASN A 81 21.26 3.65 -17.02
C ASN A 81 20.14 4.69 -17.00
N ALA A 82 19.83 5.27 -15.83
CA ALA A 82 18.79 6.29 -15.70
C ALA A 82 19.14 7.53 -16.53
N THR A 83 18.16 8.04 -17.26
CA THR A 83 18.21 9.37 -17.86
C THR A 83 17.14 10.25 -17.22
N ASP A 84 17.15 11.55 -17.50
CA ASP A 84 16.08 12.44 -17.03
C ASP A 84 14.74 12.14 -17.69
N GLU A 85 14.75 11.59 -18.91
CA GLU A 85 13.55 11.18 -19.65
C GLU A 85 13.05 9.78 -19.24
N GLU A 86 13.96 8.85 -18.91
CA GLU A 86 13.64 7.48 -18.51
C GLU A 86 14.39 7.08 -17.21
N PRO A 87 14.01 7.62 -16.05
CA PRO A 87 14.72 7.35 -14.79
C PRO A 87 14.59 5.88 -14.33
N MET A 88 13.55 5.18 -14.80
CA MET A 88 13.27 3.78 -14.46
C MET A 88 13.78 2.78 -15.51
N LYS A 89 14.66 3.22 -16.43
CA LYS A 89 15.18 2.35 -17.49
C LYS A 89 15.85 1.10 -16.90
N ASP A 90 15.54 -0.06 -17.48
CA ASP A 90 16.12 -1.36 -17.08
C ASP A 90 15.79 -1.82 -15.65
N ILE A 91 14.86 -1.14 -14.99
CA ILE A 91 14.21 -1.59 -13.76
C ILE A 91 12.90 -2.26 -14.12
N TYR A 92 12.67 -3.43 -13.54
CA TYR A 92 11.47 -4.22 -13.76
C TYR A 92 10.69 -4.42 -12.46
N PHE A 93 9.43 -3.98 -12.44
CA PHE A 93 8.57 -4.09 -11.28
C PHE A 93 7.71 -5.35 -11.39
N TRP A 94 7.87 -6.29 -10.47
CA TRP A 94 7.06 -7.50 -10.44
C TRP A 94 5.62 -7.18 -10.05
N ASN A 95 4.71 -7.68 -10.88
CA ASN A 95 3.27 -7.71 -10.63
C ASN A 95 2.76 -9.14 -10.88
N ILE A 96 3.03 -10.02 -9.93
CA ILE A 96 2.86 -11.48 -10.01
C ILE A 96 1.90 -12.03 -8.95
N GLN A 97 1.35 -11.17 -8.09
CA GLN A 97 0.43 -11.53 -7.01
C GLN A 97 -0.85 -12.16 -7.60
N GLU A 98 -1.08 -13.45 -7.33
CA GLU A 98 -2.25 -14.16 -7.88
C GLU A 98 -3.55 -13.92 -7.10
N SER A 99 -3.43 -13.55 -5.83
CA SER A 99 -4.55 -13.28 -4.93
C SER A 99 -4.21 -12.10 -4.04
N GLY A 100 -5.21 -11.32 -3.63
CA GLY A 100 -4.97 -9.99 -3.03
C GLY A 100 -4.80 -8.93 -4.11
N LYS A 101 -4.55 -7.68 -3.69
CA LYS A 101 -4.39 -6.54 -4.59
C LYS A 101 -3.26 -5.57 -4.17
N SER A 102 -2.59 -5.82 -3.04
CA SER A 102 -1.61 -4.91 -2.45
C SER A 102 -0.47 -4.59 -3.42
N GLN A 103 0.14 -5.60 -4.03
CA GLN A 103 1.21 -5.41 -5.00
C GLN A 103 0.71 -4.68 -6.23
N SER A 104 -0.37 -5.16 -6.85
CA SER A 104 -0.87 -4.55 -8.09
C SER A 104 -1.27 -3.10 -7.89
N GLN A 105 -1.89 -2.76 -6.74
CA GLN A 105 -2.24 -1.38 -6.38
C GLN A 105 -1.01 -0.50 -6.16
N LEU A 106 0.01 -0.99 -5.43
CA LEU A 106 1.24 -0.23 -5.21
C LEU A 106 2.03 0.00 -6.51
N VAL A 107 2.06 -1.00 -7.40
CA VAL A 107 2.68 -0.90 -8.73
C VAL A 107 1.91 0.08 -9.63
N GLU A 108 0.58 0.07 -9.61
CA GLU A 108 -0.25 1.02 -10.34
C GLU A 108 -0.05 2.45 -9.82
N MET A 109 -0.09 2.65 -8.50
CA MET A 109 0.20 3.95 -7.87
C MET A 109 1.59 4.48 -8.24
N LEU A 110 2.59 3.60 -8.33
CA LEU A 110 3.92 3.96 -8.78
C LEU A 110 3.95 4.35 -10.25
N ASN A 111 3.28 3.58 -11.12
CA ASN A 111 3.22 3.88 -12.55
C ASN A 111 2.61 5.26 -12.80
N ASP A 112 1.50 5.57 -12.13
CA ASP A 112 0.84 6.87 -12.25
C ASP A 112 1.77 8.01 -11.82
N ARG A 113 2.55 7.81 -10.77
CA ARG A 113 3.53 8.79 -10.28
C ARG A 113 4.67 9.03 -11.25
N VAL A 114 5.25 7.96 -11.79
CA VAL A 114 6.31 8.05 -12.81
C VAL A 114 5.77 8.78 -14.05
N ASN A 115 4.56 8.47 -14.47
CA ASN A 115 3.91 9.13 -15.61
C ASN A 115 3.68 10.63 -15.34
N GLN A 116 3.15 10.99 -14.16
CA GLN A 116 2.93 12.38 -13.80
C GLN A 116 4.23 13.19 -13.71
N LYS A 117 5.33 12.60 -13.22
CA LYS A 117 6.61 13.30 -13.00
C LYS A 117 7.49 13.35 -14.25
N TYR A 118 7.47 12.31 -15.09
CA TYR A 118 8.43 12.14 -16.19
C TYR A 118 7.79 11.91 -17.57
N GLY A 119 6.47 11.70 -17.65
CA GLY A 119 5.78 11.41 -18.91
C GLY A 119 6.00 9.99 -19.46
N CYS A 120 6.70 9.12 -18.71
CA CYS A 120 6.95 7.73 -19.08
C CYS A 120 6.25 6.74 -18.14
N GLY A 121 6.19 5.46 -18.52
CA GLY A 121 5.66 4.39 -17.66
C GLY A 121 6.75 3.57 -16.98
N ILE A 122 6.35 2.65 -16.10
CA ILE A 122 7.23 1.60 -15.57
C ILE A 122 7.06 0.29 -16.35
N ARG A 123 8.08 -0.58 -16.30
CA ARG A 123 8.02 -1.91 -16.91
C ARG A 123 7.48 -2.94 -15.91
N THR A 124 6.47 -3.71 -16.31
CA THR A 124 5.83 -4.77 -15.52
C THR A 124 5.54 -6.01 -16.38
N GLY A 125 5.36 -7.20 -15.77
CA GLY A 125 5.02 -8.45 -16.48
C GLY A 125 5.91 -9.67 -16.16
N LYS A 126 6.17 -10.56 -17.14
CA LYS A 126 7.04 -11.75 -16.99
C LYS A 126 8.53 -11.41 -17.18
N LEU A 127 9.40 -12.05 -16.37
CA LEU A 127 10.87 -11.95 -16.42
C LEU A 127 11.40 -11.84 -17.86
N MET A 128 12.15 -10.79 -18.16
CA MET A 128 13.09 -10.80 -19.27
C MET A 128 14.53 -10.82 -18.74
N SER A 129 15.48 -10.22 -19.44
CA SER A 129 16.89 -10.14 -19.02
C SER A 129 17.23 -8.76 -18.46
N GLU A 130 16.41 -8.26 -17.54
CA GLU A 130 16.64 -6.96 -16.90
C GLU A 130 17.72 -7.00 -15.81
N LYS A 131 18.36 -5.85 -15.58
CA LYS A 131 19.44 -5.69 -14.60
C LYS A 131 18.90 -5.62 -13.17
N TYR A 132 17.74 -4.97 -12.96
CA TYR A 132 17.15 -4.77 -11.64
C TYR A 132 15.69 -5.23 -11.59
N TYR A 133 15.37 -6.03 -10.56
CA TYR A 133 13.99 -6.44 -10.25
C TYR A 133 13.55 -5.87 -8.92
N VAL A 134 12.36 -5.28 -8.90
CA VAL A 134 11.74 -4.69 -7.70
C VAL A 134 10.43 -5.40 -7.41
N TYR A 135 10.29 -5.94 -6.20
CA TYR A 135 9.03 -6.45 -5.67
C TYR A 135 8.52 -5.47 -4.62
N LEU A 136 7.31 -4.98 -4.82
CA LEU A 136 6.67 -3.99 -3.96
C LEU A 136 5.38 -4.59 -3.37
N ASP A 137 5.26 -4.60 -2.05
CA ASP A 137 4.12 -5.18 -1.31
C ASP A 137 3.96 -4.48 0.03
N ASP A 138 2.81 -4.67 0.68
CA ASP A 138 2.46 -3.99 1.94
C ASP A 138 3.16 -4.57 3.17
N GLY A 139 3.81 -5.73 3.06
CA GLY A 139 4.57 -6.36 4.14
C GLY A 139 3.73 -6.85 5.33
N LEU A 140 2.39 -6.77 5.25
CA LEU A 140 1.47 -7.15 6.33
C LEU A 140 1.28 -8.67 6.46
N TYR A 141 1.92 -9.45 5.57
CA TYR A 141 1.95 -10.91 5.63
C TYR A 141 3.37 -11.44 5.88
N THR A 142 3.46 -12.68 6.35
CA THR A 142 4.68 -13.39 6.81
C THR A 142 5.79 -13.60 5.77
N GLY A 143 5.81 -12.87 4.65
CA GLY A 143 6.71 -13.11 3.51
C GLY A 143 6.45 -14.45 2.79
N SER A 144 5.57 -15.29 3.32
CA SER A 144 5.14 -16.55 2.70
C SER A 144 4.43 -16.33 1.36
N ARG A 145 3.82 -15.16 1.17
CA ARG A 145 3.13 -14.78 -0.06
C ARG A 145 4.11 -14.65 -1.23
N LEU A 146 5.19 -13.90 -1.06
CA LEU A 146 6.28 -13.80 -2.05
C LEU A 146 6.79 -15.19 -2.46
N ARG A 147 7.04 -16.09 -1.51
CA ARG A 147 7.49 -17.46 -1.81
C ARG A 147 6.48 -18.25 -2.64
N LYS A 148 5.18 -18.14 -2.31
CA LYS A 148 4.12 -18.82 -3.07
C LYS A 148 4.00 -18.26 -4.49
N ASP A 149 3.98 -16.94 -4.64
CA ASP A 149 3.83 -16.28 -5.93
C ASP A 149 5.03 -16.57 -6.87
N ILE A 150 6.25 -16.65 -6.33
CA ILE A 150 7.43 -17.11 -7.08
C ILE A 150 7.28 -18.58 -7.52
N ASN A 151 6.89 -19.47 -6.60
CA ASN A 151 6.82 -20.91 -6.89
C ASN A 151 5.72 -21.26 -7.90
N VAL A 152 4.54 -20.65 -7.83
CA VAL A 152 3.47 -20.89 -8.81
C VAL A 152 3.90 -20.43 -10.21
N ASN A 153 4.59 -19.30 -10.31
CA ASN A 153 5.14 -18.83 -11.59
C ASN A 153 6.30 -19.69 -12.11
N SER A 154 7.04 -20.35 -11.21
CA SER A 154 8.06 -21.34 -11.58
C SER A 154 7.42 -22.62 -12.14
N ALA A 155 6.30 -23.07 -11.56
CA ALA A 155 5.58 -24.25 -12.02
C ALA A 155 4.88 -24.04 -13.38
N LYS A 156 4.38 -22.82 -13.65
CA LYS A 156 3.81 -22.45 -14.97
C LYS A 156 4.87 -22.35 -16.09
N LYS A 157 6.16 -22.50 -15.81
CA LYS A 157 7.25 -22.57 -16.82
C LYS A 157 7.55 -23.99 -17.31
N LEU A 158 6.91 -25.04 -16.76
CA LEU A 158 7.17 -26.45 -17.10
C LEU A 158 6.15 -27.08 -18.07
N HIS A 159 5.29 -26.26 -18.71
CA HIS A 159 4.36 -26.71 -19.76
C HIS A 159 4.39 -25.78 -20.96
#